data_AF-A0A9Q4SZ77-F1
#
_entry.id   AF-A0A9Q4SZ77-F1
#
_cell.length_a   1.000
_cell.length_b   1.000
_cell.length_c   1.000
_cell.angle_alpha   90.00
_cell.angle_beta   90.00
_cell.angle_gamma   90.00
#
_symmetry.space_group_name_H-M   'P 1'
#
loop_
_entity.id
_entity.type
_entity.pdbx_description
1 polymer ?
#
loop_
_entity_poly.entity_id
_entity_poly.type
_entity_poly.pdbx_seq_one_letter_code
_entity_poly.pdbx_strand_id
1 'polypeptide(L)'
;MHKKTKILISLVVLLCGFIIYAIPYIKMEFAESAHYTEKDTREYSFYTPAILQEMPRISQKYEFSFINVSGPASHVNVVKFYGTMDSTKVDEYLLNKGFKKQDKCDIEATCWRGSDPQETVYVNASPGENMVIVQVVNDFS
;
A
#
# COMPACT_ATOMS: atom_id res chain seq x y z
N MET A 1 -23.51 12.04 -44.02
CA MET A 1 -22.30 11.75 -43.20
C MET A 1 -21.61 10.50 -43.76
N HIS A 2 -20.41 10.63 -44.34
CA HIS A 2 -19.72 9.52 -45.00
C HIS A 2 -19.32 8.42 -44.01
N LYS A 3 -19.32 7.16 -44.46
CA LYS A 3 -18.98 5.96 -43.66
C LYS A 3 -17.64 6.10 -42.91
N LYS A 4 -16.65 6.74 -43.55
CA LYS A 4 -15.33 7.03 -42.95
C LYS A 4 -15.41 8.00 -41.76
N THR A 5 -16.22 9.06 -41.87
CA THR A 5 -16.42 10.03 -40.79
C THR A 5 -17.08 9.40 -39.57
N LYS A 6 -18.05 8.48 -39.78
CA LYS A 6 -18.70 7.72 -38.70
C LYS A 6 -17.70 6.84 -37.94
N ILE A 7 -16.82 6.14 -38.68
CA ILE A 7 -15.78 5.28 -38.08
C ILE A 7 -14.80 6.12 -37.28
N LEU A 8 -14.34 7.25 -37.84
CA LEU A 8 -13.41 8.16 -37.15
C LEU A 8 -14.01 8.70 -35.84
N ILE A 9 -15.26 9.17 -35.86
CA ILE A 9 -15.95 9.67 -34.66
C ILE A 9 -16.07 8.56 -33.62
N SER A 10 -16.46 7.35 -34.02
CA SER A 10 -16.56 6.20 -33.11
C SER A 10 -15.21 5.89 -32.45
N LEU A 11 -14.11 5.95 -33.21
CA LEU A 11 -12.77 5.69 -32.70
C LEU A 11 -12.33 6.77 -31.70
N VAL A 12 -12.62 8.03 -31.99
CA VAL A 12 -12.34 9.16 -31.09
C VAL A 12 -13.13 9.04 -29.80
N VAL A 13 -14.40 8.67 -29.85
CA VAL A 13 -15.23 8.47 -28.65
C VAL A 13 -14.67 7.34 -27.77
N LEU A 14 -14.27 6.23 -28.38
CA LEU A 14 -13.63 5.12 -27.66
C LEU A 14 -12.31 5.55 -26.99
N LEU A 15 -11.47 6.29 -27.72
CA LEU A 15 -10.20 6.80 -27.20
C LEU A 15 -10.41 7.77 -26.03
N CYS A 16 -11.34 8.72 -26.17
CA CYS A 16 -11.68 9.66 -25.10
C CYS A 16 -12.21 8.91 -23.86
N GLY A 17 -13.06 7.90 -24.05
CA GLY A 17 -13.54 7.05 -22.95
C GLY A 17 -12.40 6.35 -22.21
N PHE A 18 -11.43 5.79 -22.94
CA PHE A 18 -10.25 5.17 -22.36
C PHE A 18 -9.40 6.17 -21.56
N ILE A 19 -9.16 7.37 -22.11
CA ILE A 19 -8.37 8.40 -21.43
C ILE A 19 -9.07 8.84 -20.14
N ILE A 20 -10.38 9.10 -20.17
CA ILE A 20 -11.16 9.48 -18.99
C ILE A 20 -11.07 8.41 -17.89
N TYR A 21 -11.09 7.13 -18.28
CA TYR A 21 -10.92 6.02 -17.36
C TYR A 21 -9.50 5.93 -16.78
N ALA A 22 -8.47 6.25 -17.57
CA ALA A 22 -7.06 6.15 -17.16
C ALA A 22 -6.58 7.31 -16.28
N ILE A 23 -7.12 8.52 -16.46
CA ILE A 23 -6.74 9.73 -15.69
C ILE A 23 -6.67 9.52 -14.16
N PRO A 24 -7.65 8.89 -13.48
CA PRO A 24 -7.56 8.68 -12.04
C PRO A 24 -6.34 7.85 -11.64
N TYR A 25 -6.00 6.80 -12.38
CA TYR A 25 -4.83 5.97 -12.08
C TYR A 25 -3.52 6.72 -12.32
N ILE A 26 -3.45 7.54 -13.37
CA ILE A 26 -2.29 8.41 -13.61
C ILE A 26 -2.11 9.36 -12.42
N LYS A 27 -3.19 9.96 -11.91
CA LYS A 27 -3.11 10.84 -10.72
C LYS A 27 -2.64 10.10 -9.48
N MET A 28 -3.00 8.82 -9.33
CA MET A 28 -2.59 8.00 -8.21
C MET A 28 -1.12 7.60 -8.29
N GLU A 29 -0.63 7.22 -9.46
CA GLU A 29 0.78 6.89 -9.69
C GLU A 29 1.71 8.05 -9.29
N PHE A 30 1.30 9.29 -9.57
CA PHE A 30 2.07 10.50 -9.25
C PHE A 30 1.70 11.14 -7.91
N ALA A 31 0.90 10.48 -7.07
CA ALA A 31 0.57 11.00 -5.75
C ALA A 31 1.75 10.85 -4.78
N GLU A 32 2.08 11.92 -4.05
CA GLU A 32 3.10 11.85 -2.99
C GLU A 32 2.64 11.03 -1.79
N SER A 33 1.33 11.08 -1.49
CA SER A 33 0.74 10.27 -0.43
C SER A 33 -0.76 10.07 -0.64
N ALA A 34 -1.31 9.07 0.06
CA ALA A 34 -2.74 8.82 0.13
C ALA A 34 -3.14 8.28 1.51
N HIS A 35 -4.34 8.63 1.98
CA HIS A 35 -4.99 8.03 3.15
C HIS A 35 -6.31 7.42 2.70
N TYR A 36 -6.56 6.18 3.07
CA TYR A 36 -7.69 5.43 2.54
C TYR A 36 -8.09 4.25 3.44
N THR A 37 -9.25 3.69 3.16
CA THR A 37 -9.82 2.53 3.84
C THR A 37 -10.14 1.43 2.83
N GLU A 38 -10.54 0.25 3.29
CA GLU A 38 -11.00 -0.83 2.40
C GLU A 38 -12.25 -0.45 1.57
N LYS A 39 -13.02 0.57 2.01
CA LYS A 39 -14.18 1.07 1.27
C LYS A 39 -13.78 1.86 0.03
N ASP A 40 -12.56 2.41 0.03
CA ASP A 40 -11.98 3.17 -1.07
C ASP A 40 -11.32 2.18 -2.04
N THR A 41 -12.15 1.40 -2.73
CA THR A 41 -11.70 0.18 -3.45
C THR A 41 -10.62 0.44 -4.49
N ARG A 42 -10.59 1.63 -5.11
CA ARG A 42 -9.57 2.00 -6.09
C ARG A 42 -8.22 2.23 -5.41
N GLU A 43 -8.19 3.09 -4.41
CA GLU A 43 -7.02 3.41 -3.59
C GLU A 43 -6.49 2.15 -2.89
N TYR A 44 -7.39 1.39 -2.29
CA TYR A 44 -7.05 0.15 -1.60
C TYR A 44 -6.42 -0.88 -2.54
N SER A 45 -6.99 -1.11 -3.72
CA SER A 45 -6.43 -2.07 -4.69
C SER A 45 -5.14 -1.59 -5.34
N PHE A 46 -4.98 -0.28 -5.53
CA PHE A 46 -3.80 0.29 -6.17
C PHE A 46 -2.61 0.39 -5.21
N TYR A 47 -2.82 0.90 -4.00
CA TYR A 47 -1.73 1.20 -3.07
C TYR A 47 -1.46 0.10 -2.04
N THR A 48 -2.33 -0.88 -1.83
CA THR A 48 -2.10 -1.85 -0.74
C THR A 48 -1.41 -3.09 -1.28
N PRO A 49 -0.17 -3.42 -0.84
CA PRO A 49 0.48 -4.66 -1.25
C PRO A 49 -0.23 -5.86 -0.65
N ALA A 50 -0.13 -7.02 -1.31
CA ALA A 50 -0.83 -8.25 -0.91
C ALA A 50 -0.58 -8.63 0.56
N ILE A 51 0.64 -8.44 1.05
CA ILE A 51 1.02 -8.70 2.44
C ILE A 51 0.18 -7.90 3.44
N LEU A 52 -0.23 -6.67 3.13
CA LEU A 52 -1.11 -5.85 3.97
C LEU A 52 -2.59 -6.14 3.70
N GLN A 53 -2.96 -6.46 2.46
CA GLN A 53 -4.34 -6.81 2.13
C GLN A 53 -4.81 -8.03 2.93
N GLU A 54 -3.96 -9.06 3.03
CA GLU A 54 -4.24 -10.32 3.70
C GLU A 54 -3.92 -10.32 5.21
N MET A 55 -3.38 -9.22 5.73
CA MET A 55 -2.96 -9.10 7.13
C MET A 55 -4.15 -9.21 8.10
N PRO A 56 -4.05 -9.98 9.20
CA PRO A 56 -5.13 -10.05 10.18
C PRO A 56 -5.48 -8.65 10.73
N ARG A 57 -6.77 -8.32 10.75
CA ARG A 57 -7.25 -7.08 11.36
C ARG A 57 -7.24 -7.24 12.88
N ILE A 58 -6.19 -6.75 13.53
CA ILE A 58 -5.98 -6.87 14.98
C ILE A 58 -6.75 -5.82 15.81
N SER A 59 -7.41 -4.88 15.13
CA SER A 59 -8.33 -3.90 15.73
C SER A 59 -9.53 -3.68 14.81
N GLN A 60 -10.66 -3.25 15.39
CA GLN A 60 -11.85 -2.81 14.66
C GLN A 60 -11.65 -1.45 13.99
N LYS A 61 -10.74 -0.61 14.52
CA LYS A 61 -10.43 0.70 13.96
C LYS A 61 -9.04 0.66 13.35
N TYR A 62 -8.97 0.76 12.03
CA TYR A 62 -7.73 0.79 11.29
C TYR A 62 -7.86 1.65 10.02
N GLU A 63 -6.73 2.12 9.53
CA GLU A 63 -6.63 2.88 8.27
C GLU A 63 -5.37 2.48 7.50
N PHE A 64 -5.38 2.74 6.20
CA PHE A 64 -4.23 2.55 5.34
C PHE A 64 -3.71 3.90 4.87
N SER A 65 -2.40 3.93 4.59
CA SER A 65 -1.80 5.07 3.91
C SER A 65 -0.66 4.64 3.02
N PHE A 66 -0.40 5.45 2.00
CA PHE A 66 0.73 5.32 1.10
C PHE A 66 1.55 6.60 1.11
N ILE A 67 2.87 6.46 0.99
CA ILE A 67 3.81 7.57 0.85
C ILE A 67 4.84 7.17 -0.22
N ASN A 68 5.00 8.05 -1.22
CA ASN A 68 6.09 7.98 -2.19
C ASN A 68 7.24 8.87 -1.70
N VAL A 69 8.38 8.26 -1.35
CA VAL A 69 9.53 8.98 -0.80
C VAL A 69 10.57 9.17 -1.91
N SER A 70 10.53 10.33 -2.56
CA SER A 70 11.37 10.64 -3.73
C SER A 70 12.88 10.58 -3.48
N GLY A 71 13.34 10.85 -2.26
CA GLY A 71 14.77 10.89 -1.89
C GLY A 71 15.45 9.50 -1.89
N PRO A 72 15.10 8.61 -0.93
CA PRO A 72 15.56 7.23 -0.91
C PRO A 72 14.97 6.38 -2.05
N ALA A 73 14.11 6.95 -2.90
CA ALA A 73 13.37 6.23 -3.95
C ALA A 73 12.67 4.98 -3.39
N SER A 74 11.77 5.20 -2.43
CA SER A 74 11.04 4.11 -1.79
C SER A 74 9.54 4.35 -1.73
N HIS A 75 8.79 3.25 -1.80
CA HIS A 75 7.37 3.24 -1.54
C HIS A 75 7.11 2.71 -0.14
N VAL A 76 6.32 3.46 0.64
CA VAL A 76 5.94 3.08 2.00
C VAL A 76 4.44 2.89 2.05
N ASN A 77 4.02 1.65 2.25
CA ASN A 77 2.62 1.27 2.41
C ASN A 77 2.38 0.94 3.88
N VAL A 78 1.35 1.52 4.48
CA VAL A 78 1.14 1.45 5.93
C VAL A 78 -0.27 0.99 6.24
N VAL A 79 -0.40 0.20 7.29
CA VAL A 79 -1.66 0.01 8.02
C VAL A 79 -1.46 0.39 9.48
N LYS A 80 -2.38 1.18 10.03
CA LYS A 80 -2.41 1.57 11.45
C LYS A 80 -3.60 0.92 12.12
N PHE A 81 -3.36 0.20 13.20
CA PHE A 81 -4.38 -0.42 14.04
C PHE A 81 -4.52 0.34 15.36
N TYR A 82 -5.62 1.06 15.53
CA TYR A 82 -5.86 1.90 16.71
C TYR A 82 -6.44 1.11 17.88
N GLY A 83 -6.12 1.52 19.10
CA GLY A 83 -6.71 0.94 20.31
C GLY A 83 -6.14 -0.44 20.67
N THR A 84 -4.98 -0.80 20.13
CA THR A 84 -4.28 -2.05 20.46
C THR A 84 -2.77 -1.82 20.48
N MET A 85 -2.10 -2.59 21.33
CA MET A 85 -0.63 -2.71 21.40
C MET A 85 -0.17 -4.14 21.12
N ASP A 86 -1.12 -5.07 20.99
CA ASP A 86 -0.84 -6.48 20.71
C ASP A 86 -0.60 -6.69 19.21
N SER A 87 0.65 -6.95 18.86
CA SER A 87 1.09 -7.25 17.50
C SER A 87 1.34 -8.75 17.28
N THR A 88 1.03 -9.61 18.25
CA THR A 88 1.36 -11.06 18.19
C THR A 88 0.81 -11.73 16.94
N LYS A 89 -0.44 -11.41 16.56
CA LYS A 89 -1.06 -11.95 15.33
C LYS A 89 -0.40 -11.45 14.05
N VAL A 90 0.20 -10.26 14.06
CA VAL A 90 0.98 -9.73 12.94
C VAL A 90 2.29 -10.52 12.82
N ASP A 91 2.98 -10.72 13.94
CA ASP A 91 4.23 -11.49 14.00
C ASP A 91 4.01 -12.94 13.51
N GLU A 92 2.97 -13.62 13.99
CA GLU A 92 2.59 -14.96 13.55
C GLU A 92 2.26 -15.02 12.05
N TYR A 93 1.53 -14.02 11.56
CA TYR A 93 1.19 -13.91 10.14
C TYR A 93 2.43 -13.76 9.27
N LEU A 94 3.37 -12.89 9.64
CA LEU A 94 4.62 -12.67 8.90
C LEU A 94 5.49 -13.93 8.88
N LEU A 95 5.61 -14.62 10.02
CA LEU A 95 6.29 -15.92 10.10
C LEU A 95 5.66 -16.95 9.14
N ASN A 96 4.33 -17.05 9.13
CA ASN A 96 3.60 -17.97 8.24
C ASN A 96 3.76 -17.62 6.76
N LYS A 97 4.00 -16.35 6.44
CA LYS A 97 4.32 -15.86 5.09
C LYS A 97 5.78 -16.07 4.69
N GLY A 98 6.62 -16.61 5.58
CA GLY A 98 8.02 -16.90 5.32
C GLY A 98 8.98 -15.74 5.61
N PHE A 99 8.48 -14.66 6.23
CA PHE A 99 9.34 -13.58 6.69
C PHE A 99 10.10 -14.00 7.94
N LYS A 100 11.32 -13.47 8.08
CA LYS A 100 12.18 -13.69 9.23
C LYS A 100 12.38 -12.38 9.97
N LYS A 101 12.08 -12.41 11.27
CA LYS A 101 12.42 -11.34 12.20
C LYS A 101 13.93 -11.13 12.20
N GLN A 102 14.37 -9.88 12.08
CA GLN A 102 15.80 -9.55 12.08
C GLN A 102 16.27 -9.19 13.49
N ASP A 103 17.50 -9.54 13.81
CA ASP A 103 18.12 -9.17 15.10
C ASP A 103 18.44 -7.67 15.20
N LYS A 104 18.60 -7.01 14.05
CA LYS A 104 18.94 -5.58 13.94
C LYS A 104 18.03 -4.90 12.93
N CYS A 105 17.53 -3.73 13.32
CA CYS A 105 16.70 -2.84 12.55
C CYS A 105 17.40 -1.48 12.38
N ASP A 106 17.18 -0.82 11.25
CA ASP A 106 17.67 0.52 10.96
C ASP A 106 16.87 1.63 11.68
N ILE A 107 15.68 1.29 12.17
CA ILE A 107 14.82 2.18 12.97
C ILE A 107 14.39 1.50 14.28
N GLU A 108 13.81 2.28 15.21
CA GLU A 108 13.23 1.77 16.46
C GLU A 108 11.91 1.03 16.21
N ALA A 109 12.01 -0.16 15.61
CA ALA A 109 10.90 -1.06 15.30
C ALA A 109 11.39 -2.51 15.24
N THR A 110 10.45 -3.45 15.13
CA THR A 110 10.77 -4.81 14.70
C THR A 110 10.77 -4.86 13.17
N CYS A 111 11.88 -5.21 12.54
CA CYS A 111 11.90 -5.45 11.08
C CYS A 111 11.89 -6.94 10.74
N TRP A 112 11.32 -7.20 9.57
CA TRP A 112 11.09 -8.50 9.00
C TRP A 112 11.54 -8.48 7.54
N ARG A 113 12.25 -9.52 7.11
CA ARG A 113 12.65 -9.70 5.70
C ARG A 113 12.16 -11.02 5.15
N GLY A 114 11.62 -10.96 3.94
CA GLY A 114 11.14 -12.10 3.17
C GLY A 114 12.18 -12.60 2.18
N SER A 115 11.69 -13.17 1.07
CA SER A 115 12.53 -13.58 -0.07
C SER A 115 12.92 -12.42 -0.98
N ASP A 116 12.10 -11.37 -1.02
CA ASP A 116 12.40 -10.16 -1.78
C ASP A 116 13.38 -9.28 -1.00
N PRO A 117 14.60 -9.03 -1.52
CA PRO A 117 15.58 -8.18 -0.83
C PRO A 117 15.21 -6.70 -0.81
N GLN A 118 14.30 -6.25 -1.68
CA GLN A 118 13.84 -4.85 -1.74
C GLN A 118 12.70 -4.57 -0.76
N GLU A 119 12.04 -5.60 -0.26
CA GLU A 119 10.91 -5.49 0.67
C GLU A 119 11.36 -5.68 2.11
N THR A 120 11.08 -4.68 2.97
CA THR A 120 11.21 -4.81 4.42
C THR A 120 9.90 -4.43 5.10
N VAL A 121 9.45 -5.28 6.03
CA VAL A 121 8.25 -5.02 6.83
C VAL A 121 8.65 -4.58 8.23
N TYR A 122 8.18 -3.41 8.65
CA TYR A 122 8.37 -2.86 9.98
C TYR A 122 7.09 -2.98 10.79
N VAL A 123 7.20 -3.48 12.01
CA VAL A 123 6.12 -3.56 12.99
C VAL A 123 6.56 -2.76 14.22
N ASN A 124 5.82 -1.71 14.53
CA ASN A 124 6.05 -0.92 15.73
C ASN A 124 4.74 -0.71 16.50
N ALA A 125 4.79 -0.88 17.81
CA ALA A 125 3.71 -0.45 18.69
C ALA A 125 4.06 0.95 19.20
N SER A 126 3.12 1.89 19.15
CA SER A 126 3.26 3.26 19.64
C SER A 126 2.47 3.43 20.92
N PRO A 127 3.10 3.34 22.11
CA PRO A 127 2.38 3.44 23.39
C PRO A 127 1.69 4.79 23.58
N GLY A 128 2.30 5.87 23.11
CA GLY A 128 1.74 7.23 23.22
C GLY A 128 0.44 7.41 22.44
N GLU A 129 0.29 6.72 21.31
CA GLU A 129 -0.91 6.77 20.47
C GLU A 129 -1.85 5.56 20.65
N ASN A 130 -1.45 4.59 21.48
CA ASN A 130 -2.14 3.32 21.70
C ASN A 130 -2.50 2.63 20.36
N MET A 131 -1.50 2.37 19.53
CA MET A 131 -1.69 1.75 18.23
C MET A 131 -0.52 0.87 17.80
N VAL A 132 -0.80 -0.09 16.93
CA VAL A 132 0.21 -0.85 16.18
C VAL A 132 0.27 -0.32 14.76
N ILE A 133 1.46 -0.02 14.27
CA ILE A 133 1.72 0.38 12.89
C ILE A 133 2.49 -0.74 12.22
N VAL A 134 2.05 -1.10 11.02
CA VAL A 134 2.79 -1.99 10.13
C VAL A 134 3.10 -1.24 8.85
N GLN A 135 4.37 -1.21 8.47
CA GLN A 135 4.86 -0.52 7.28
C GLN A 135 5.56 -1.52 6.37
N VAL A 136 5.26 -1.49 5.09
CA VAL A 136 5.98 -2.21 4.05
C VAL A 136 6.76 -1.17 3.28
N VAL A 137 8.08 -1.27 3.31
CA VAL A 137 8.98 -0.40 2.57
C VAL A 137 9.57 -1.20 1.42
N ASN A 138 9.33 -0.73 0.21
CA ASN A 138 9.99 -1.22 -0.99
C ASN A 138 11.05 -0.19 -1.42
N ASP A 139 12.31 -0.58 -1.36
CA ASP A 139 13.47 0.23 -1.72
C ASP A 139 13.91 -0.08 -3.16
N PHE A 140 13.92 0.94 -4.02
CA PHE A 140 14.29 0.81 -5.43
C PHE A 140 15.75 1.19 -5.74
N SER A 141 16.54 1.49 -4.70
CA SER A 141 17.93 1.95 -4.84
C SER A 141 18.97 0.86 -5.10
#